data_AF-A0AAU1F3R8-F1
#
_entry.id   AF-A0AAU1F3R8-F1
#
_cell.length_a   1.000
_cell.length_b   1.000
_cell.length_c   1.000
_cell.angle_alpha   90.00
_cell.angle_beta   90.00
_cell.angle_gamma   90.00
#
_symmetry.space_group_name_H-M   'P 1'
#
loop_
_entity.id
_entity.type
_entity.pdbx_description
1 polymer ?
#
loop_
_entity_poly.entity_id
_entity_poly.type
_entity_poly.pdbx_seq_one_letter_code
_entity_poly.pdbx_strand_id
1 'polypeptide(L)'
;MADFGTRHLTVVSTTEQEGTRGLSGREPGLADVVALKNRRAAEIDADDPQGFFVDTLAEYQWARDAAGLMPGTIDQLIKPVIEVCEYFQLVPWQLQPRHVDHYFSGPGKRARSTIRTKMNQIDGYFAFLEQRYAGEISRRFGVLVESPVDLFNRPRHRGDFGLRIPPSRAAMKEFFRRWRTDLPSDGSANSGTPTGRGWRISWGRWAWR
;
A
#
# COMPACT_ATOMS: atom_id res chain seq x y z
N MET A 1 -10.84 -8.41 -23.48
CA MET A 1 -10.24 -9.69 -23.06
C MET A 1 -8.82 -9.67 -23.58
N ALA A 2 -7.87 -9.21 -22.75
CA ALA A 2 -6.46 -9.15 -23.12
C ALA A 2 -5.73 -10.10 -22.17
N ASP A 3 -5.18 -11.14 -22.78
CA ASP A 3 -4.54 -12.28 -22.14
C ASP A 3 -3.10 -11.95 -21.77
N PHE A 4 -2.64 -12.48 -20.64
CA PHE A 4 -1.32 -12.23 -20.08
C PHE A 4 -0.28 -13.07 -20.82
N GLY A 5 0.39 -12.47 -21.80
CA GLY A 5 1.57 -13.07 -22.44
C GLY A 5 2.82 -12.92 -21.58
N THR A 6 3.22 -14.01 -20.92
CA THR A 6 4.50 -14.20 -20.22
C THR A 6 5.66 -13.75 -21.09
N ARG A 7 6.34 -12.66 -20.69
CA ARG A 7 7.60 -12.24 -21.30
C ARG A 7 8.73 -13.08 -20.73
N HIS A 8 9.16 -14.07 -21.50
CA HIS A 8 10.42 -14.79 -21.29
C HIS A 8 11.58 -13.78 -21.30
N LEU A 9 12.30 -13.70 -20.18
CA LEU A 9 13.58 -13.02 -20.10
C LEU A 9 14.62 -13.88 -20.82
N THR A 10 15.02 -13.43 -22.01
CA THR A 10 16.14 -14.01 -22.76
C THR A 10 17.43 -13.65 -22.04
N VAL A 11 18.07 -14.65 -21.43
CA VAL A 11 19.45 -14.54 -20.95
C VAL A 11 20.35 -14.34 -22.16
N VAL A 12 21.16 -13.28 -22.09
CA VAL A 12 22.16 -12.94 -23.11
C VAL A 12 23.20 -14.06 -23.16
N SER A 13 23.21 -14.80 -24.26
CA SER A 13 24.28 -15.73 -24.59
C SER A 13 25.51 -14.93 -25.00
N THR A 14 26.51 -14.87 -24.13
CA THR A 14 27.86 -14.42 -24.49
C THR A 14 28.50 -15.49 -25.37
N THR A 15 28.85 -15.10 -26.59
CA THR A 15 29.54 -15.90 -27.59
C THR A 15 30.94 -16.33 -27.14
N GLU A 16 31.27 -17.55 -27.53
CA GLU A 16 32.47 -18.35 -27.25
C GLU A 16 33.79 -17.68 -27.68
N GLN A 17 34.87 -17.87 -26.91
CA GLN A 17 36.17 -18.27 -27.44
C GLN A 17 36.97 -19.11 -26.41
N GLU A 18 37.55 -20.18 -26.96
CA GLU A 18 38.22 -21.34 -26.35
C GLU A 18 39.32 -21.07 -25.31
N GLY A 19 39.40 -21.94 -24.29
CA GLY A 19 40.57 -21.98 -23.41
C GLY A 19 40.46 -22.83 -22.13
N THR A 20 40.25 -24.13 -22.27
CA THR A 20 40.69 -25.21 -21.34
C THR A 20 40.26 -25.22 -19.85
N ARG A 21 39.78 -26.43 -19.44
CA ARG A 21 39.67 -27.00 -18.08
C ARG A 21 38.43 -26.67 -17.24
N GLY A 22 37.38 -27.45 -17.51
CA GLY A 22 36.71 -28.32 -16.54
C GLY A 22 36.36 -27.74 -15.17
N LEU A 23 35.11 -27.28 -15.04
CA LEU A 23 34.35 -27.30 -13.79
C LEU A 23 32.89 -27.58 -14.17
N SER A 24 32.34 -28.64 -13.59
CA SER A 24 30.98 -29.10 -13.84
C SER A 24 29.98 -27.99 -13.58
N GLY A 25 29.08 -27.73 -14.53
CA GLY A 25 27.91 -26.88 -14.35
C GLY A 25 27.02 -27.46 -13.26
N ARG A 26 27.22 -26.99 -12.03
CA ARG A 26 26.31 -27.24 -10.92
C ARG A 26 25.27 -26.13 -10.97
N GLU A 27 24.06 -26.49 -11.41
CA GLU A 27 22.87 -25.67 -11.18
C GLU A 27 22.93 -25.15 -9.73
N PRO A 28 22.86 -23.83 -9.50
CA PRO A 28 23.03 -23.26 -8.17
C PRO A 28 22.02 -23.90 -7.24
N GLY A 29 22.52 -24.69 -6.28
CA GLY A 29 21.66 -25.38 -5.34
C GLY A 29 21.02 -24.38 -4.38
N LEU A 30 19.99 -24.79 -3.66
CA LEU A 30 19.35 -23.96 -2.62
C LEU A 30 20.39 -23.40 -1.63
N ALA A 31 21.45 -24.15 -1.33
CA ALA A 31 22.58 -23.71 -0.50
C ALA A 31 23.36 -22.54 -1.11
N ASP A 32 23.56 -22.52 -2.43
CA ASP A 32 24.26 -21.43 -3.13
C ASP A 32 23.39 -20.17 -3.18
N VAL A 33 22.07 -20.33 -3.32
CA VAL A 33 21.11 -19.23 -3.24
C VAL A 33 21.06 -18.65 -1.82
N VAL A 34 21.09 -19.49 -0.79
CA VAL A 34 21.15 -19.04 0.62
C VAL A 34 22.49 -18.35 0.89
N ALA A 35 23.61 -18.89 0.41
CA ALA A 35 24.92 -18.24 0.55
C ALA A 35 24.98 -16.89 -0.19
N LEU A 36 24.37 -16.80 -1.37
CA LEU A 36 24.27 -15.54 -2.13
C LEU A 36 23.33 -14.54 -1.44
N LYS A 37 22.21 -14.99 -0.89
CA LYS A 37 21.32 -14.15 -0.07
C LYS A 37 22.03 -13.66 1.19
N ASN A 38 22.76 -14.53 1.89
CA ASN A 38 23.51 -14.16 3.09
C ASN A 38 24.66 -13.22 2.78
N ARG A 39 25.37 -13.42 1.66
CA ARG A 39 26.41 -12.51 1.18
C ARG A 39 25.83 -11.16 0.75
N ARG A 40 24.70 -11.15 0.03
CA ARG A 40 23.99 -9.91 -0.32
C ARG A 40 23.47 -9.18 0.93
N ALA A 41 22.99 -9.92 1.93
CA ALA A 41 22.59 -9.38 3.23
C ALA A 41 23.78 -8.87 4.06
N ALA A 42 25.01 -9.33 3.77
CA ALA A 42 26.25 -8.81 4.35
C ALA A 42 26.89 -7.68 3.52
N GLU A 43 26.54 -7.56 2.23
CA GLU A 43 26.96 -6.48 1.32
C GLU A 43 26.04 -5.25 1.40
N ILE A 44 24.76 -5.43 1.78
CA ILE A 44 23.98 -4.34 2.38
C ILE A 44 24.72 -4.02 3.68
N ASP A 45 25.30 -2.82 3.74
CA ASP A 45 26.06 -2.35 4.89
C ASP A 45 25.31 -2.74 6.18
N ALA A 46 26.01 -3.38 7.11
CA ALA A 46 25.39 -3.87 8.34
C ALA A 46 24.75 -2.72 9.14
N ASP A 47 25.13 -1.47 8.81
CA ASP A 47 24.64 -0.21 9.32
C ASP A 47 23.79 0.59 8.30
N ASP A 48 23.18 -0.03 7.28
CA ASP A 48 22.22 0.65 6.38
C ASP A 48 20.79 0.59 6.95
N PRO A 49 20.31 1.63 7.66
CA PRO A 49 18.96 1.63 8.21
C PRO A 49 17.89 1.69 7.12
N GLN A 50 18.16 2.28 5.95
CA GLN A 50 17.16 2.44 4.88
C GLN A 50 16.94 1.14 4.13
N GLY A 51 18.01 0.42 3.78
CA GLY A 51 17.92 -0.93 3.23
C GLY A 51 17.15 -1.86 4.16
N PHE A 52 17.49 -1.85 5.45
CA PHE A 52 16.78 -2.65 6.45
C PHE A 52 15.30 -2.25 6.59
N PHE A 53 14.98 -0.94 6.50
CA PHE A 53 13.60 -0.48 6.50
C PHE A 53 12.81 -1.08 5.32
N VAL A 54 13.34 -1.03 4.10
CA VAL A 54 12.68 -1.62 2.92
C VAL A 54 12.46 -3.12 3.09
N ASP A 55 13.43 -3.85 3.64
CA ASP A 55 13.30 -5.27 3.90
C ASP A 55 12.16 -5.57 4.90
N THR A 56 12.07 -4.81 6.00
CA THR A 56 10.98 -4.99 6.98
C THR A 56 9.60 -4.67 6.39
N LEU A 57 9.51 -3.74 5.43
CA LEU A 57 8.26 -3.45 4.72
C LEU A 57 7.83 -4.65 3.88
N ALA A 58 8.75 -5.23 3.10
CA ALA A 58 8.47 -6.41 2.28
C ALA A 58 8.04 -7.60 3.14
N GLU A 59 8.74 -7.85 4.25
CA GLU A 59 8.40 -8.92 5.18
C GLU A 59 7.06 -8.69 5.88
N TYR A 60 6.72 -7.43 6.21
CA TYR A 60 5.40 -7.10 6.71
C TYR A 60 4.31 -7.43 5.68
N GLN A 61 4.52 -7.04 4.42
CA GLN A 61 3.58 -7.35 3.34
C GLN A 61 3.39 -8.86 3.18
N TRP A 62 4.45 -9.66 3.18
CA TRP A 62 4.35 -11.13 3.13
C TRP A 62 3.61 -11.71 4.34
N ALA A 63 3.85 -11.18 5.55
CA ALA A 63 3.12 -11.62 6.73
C ALA A 63 1.61 -11.31 6.63
N ARG A 64 1.22 -10.21 5.98
CA ARG A 64 -0.19 -9.85 5.74
C ARG A 64 -0.83 -10.64 4.61
N ASP A 65 -0.05 -10.95 3.57
CA ASP A 65 -0.47 -11.84 2.48
C ASP A 65 -0.76 -13.26 2.99
N ALA A 66 0.12 -13.80 3.83
CA ALA A 66 -0.10 -15.08 4.50
C ALA A 66 -1.35 -15.11 5.41
N ALA A 67 -1.80 -13.94 5.89
CA ALA A 67 -3.04 -13.79 6.65
C ALA A 67 -4.30 -13.63 5.77
N GLY A 68 -4.15 -13.70 4.44
CA GLY A 68 -5.25 -13.66 3.47
C GLY A 68 -5.76 -12.27 3.12
N LEU A 69 -4.97 -11.21 3.33
CA LEU A 69 -5.35 -9.87 2.90
C LEU A 69 -5.23 -9.72 1.39
N MET A 70 -6.16 -8.99 0.78
CA MET A 70 -6.10 -8.68 -0.66
C MET A 70 -4.86 -7.82 -0.98
N PRO A 71 -4.17 -8.01 -2.12
CA PRO A 71 -2.97 -7.27 -2.47
C PRO A 71 -3.13 -5.74 -2.39
N GLY A 72 -4.22 -5.21 -2.96
CA GLY A 72 -4.50 -3.77 -2.89
C GLY A 72 -4.76 -3.23 -1.47
N THR A 73 -5.10 -4.10 -0.51
CA THR A 73 -5.19 -3.72 0.92
C THR A 73 -3.81 -3.70 1.55
N ILE A 74 -2.95 -4.67 1.21
CA ILE A 74 -1.59 -4.80 1.73
C ILE A 74 -0.77 -3.54 1.41
N ASP A 75 -0.83 -3.05 0.18
CA ASP A 75 -0.13 -1.81 -0.23
C ASP A 75 -0.57 -0.60 0.60
N GLN A 76 -1.86 -0.53 0.95
CA GLN A 76 -2.38 0.58 1.75
C GLN A 76 -1.91 0.51 3.21
N LEU A 77 -1.48 -0.64 3.72
CA LEU A 77 -0.99 -0.76 5.09
C LEU A 77 0.36 -0.06 5.29
N ILE A 78 1.26 -0.17 4.31
CA ILE A 78 2.62 0.39 4.43
C ILE A 78 2.72 1.83 3.95
N LYS A 79 1.83 2.27 3.05
CA LYS A 79 1.86 3.59 2.45
C LYS A 79 1.96 4.74 3.47
N PRO A 80 1.19 4.77 4.58
CA PRO A 80 1.31 5.85 5.56
C PRO A 80 2.64 5.86 6.30
N VAL A 81 3.27 4.70 6.49
CA VAL A 81 4.60 4.60 7.11
C VAL A 81 5.63 5.23 6.18
N ILE A 82 5.63 4.83 4.90
CA ILE A 82 6.51 5.39 3.87
C ILE A 82 6.33 6.91 3.80
N GLU A 83 5.10 7.39 3.67
CA GLU A 83 4.83 8.83 3.57
C GLU A 83 5.40 9.65 4.74
N VAL A 84 5.26 9.16 5.99
CA VAL A 84 5.76 9.87 7.18
C VAL A 84 7.29 9.81 7.24
N CYS A 85 7.87 8.64 6.98
CA CYS A 85 9.31 8.45 6.93
C CYS A 85 9.97 9.33 5.86
N GLU A 86 9.40 9.37 4.64
CA GLU A 86 9.85 10.24 3.56
C GLU A 86 9.69 11.72 3.92
N TYR A 87 8.59 12.11 4.57
CA TYR A 87 8.39 13.51 4.95
C TYR A 87 9.47 14.03 5.91
N PHE A 88 9.91 13.20 6.86
CA PHE A 88 10.95 13.58 7.84
C PHE A 88 12.36 13.12 7.47
N GLN A 89 12.52 12.35 6.39
CA GLN A 89 13.77 11.68 6.02
C GLN A 89 14.32 10.80 7.16
N LEU A 90 13.44 10.04 7.80
CA LEU A 90 13.74 9.15 8.92
C LEU A 90 13.34 7.71 8.59
N VAL A 91 13.93 6.75 9.30
CA VAL A 91 13.44 5.36 9.36
C VAL A 91 12.43 5.18 10.50
N PRO A 92 11.60 4.12 10.49
CA PRO A 92 10.49 4.00 11.45
C PRO A 92 10.92 4.08 12.92
N TRP A 93 11.98 3.39 13.33
CA TRP A 93 12.43 3.38 14.73
C TRP A 93 13.13 4.68 15.18
N GLN A 94 13.20 5.70 14.33
CA GLN A 94 13.59 7.07 14.69
C GLN A 94 12.39 8.02 14.79
N LEU A 95 11.19 7.57 14.40
CA LEU A 95 9.98 8.37 14.53
C LEU A 95 9.62 8.59 15.99
N GLN A 96 8.99 9.73 16.26
CA GLN A 96 8.56 10.14 17.58
C GLN A 96 7.12 10.64 17.49
N PRO A 97 6.35 10.63 18.59
CA PRO A 97 4.97 11.09 18.59
C PRO A 97 4.78 12.49 17.99
N ARG A 98 5.68 13.42 18.31
CA ARG A 98 5.68 14.79 17.75
C ARG A 98 5.80 14.84 16.23
N HIS A 99 6.51 13.90 15.60
CA HIS A 99 6.62 13.83 14.15
C HIS A 99 5.27 13.47 13.53
N VAL A 100 4.59 12.48 14.11
CA VAL A 100 3.24 12.07 13.71
C VAL A 100 2.26 13.23 13.89
N ASP A 101 2.27 13.91 15.04
CA ASP A 101 1.44 15.08 15.29
C ASP A 101 1.64 16.18 14.24
N HIS A 102 2.89 16.51 13.95
CA HIS A 102 3.23 17.54 12.97
C HIS A 102 2.78 17.15 11.55
N TYR A 103 3.02 15.91 11.15
CA TYR A 103 2.60 15.41 9.82
C TYR A 103 1.08 15.49 9.63
N PHE A 104 0.30 15.15 10.67
CA PHE A 104 -1.16 15.19 10.60
C PHE A 104 -1.76 16.57 10.85
N SER A 105 -1.00 17.51 11.41
CA SER A 105 -1.41 18.91 11.66
C SER A 105 -1.11 19.87 10.49
N GLY A 106 -0.44 19.40 9.44
CA GLY A 106 -0.02 20.20 8.28
C GLY A 106 -1.16 20.84 7.46
N PRO A 107 -0.83 21.75 6.52
CA PRO A 107 -1.81 22.49 5.74
C PRO A 107 -2.71 21.57 4.90
N GLY A 108 -4.02 21.77 5.04
CA GLY A 108 -5.06 20.98 4.36
C GLY A 108 -5.85 20.11 5.35
N LYS A 109 -7.17 20.31 5.42
CA LYS A 109 -8.04 19.48 6.27
C LYS A 109 -8.14 18.07 5.68
N ARG A 110 -7.50 17.09 6.33
CA ARG A 110 -7.76 15.67 6.07
C ARG A 110 -9.03 15.24 6.82
N ALA A 111 -9.84 14.39 6.21
CA ALA A 111 -11.01 13.84 6.89
C ALA A 111 -10.56 13.04 8.12
N ARG A 112 -11.33 13.13 9.22
CA ARG A 112 -11.02 12.41 10.48
C ARG A 112 -10.92 10.90 10.28
N SER A 113 -11.74 10.34 9.37
CA SER A 113 -11.68 8.93 8.97
C SER A 113 -10.33 8.58 8.34
N THR A 114 -9.82 9.42 7.44
CA THR A 114 -8.51 9.23 6.80
C THR A 114 -7.38 9.24 7.82
N ILE A 115 -7.37 10.22 8.74
CA ILE A 115 -6.34 10.29 9.80
C ILE A 115 -6.39 9.02 10.66
N ARG A 116 -7.58 8.63 11.13
CA ARG A 116 -7.77 7.41 11.92
C ARG A 116 -7.25 6.16 11.20
N THR A 117 -7.58 5.99 9.93
CA THR A 117 -7.10 4.84 9.14
C THR A 117 -5.58 4.82 9.07
N LYS A 118 -4.95 5.96 8.77
CA LYS A 118 -3.49 6.05 8.69
C LYS A 118 -2.80 5.77 10.03
N MET A 119 -3.34 6.30 11.14
CA MET A 119 -2.81 6.03 12.48
C MET A 119 -2.87 4.53 12.81
N ASN A 120 -3.98 3.86 12.50
CA ASN A 120 -4.11 2.41 12.73
C ASN A 120 -3.12 1.59 11.88
N GLN A 121 -2.88 2.03 10.64
CA GLN A 121 -1.92 1.37 9.73
C GLN A 121 -0.48 1.52 10.24
N ILE A 122 -0.11 2.72 10.70
CA ILE A 122 1.20 2.96 11.33
C ILE A 122 1.35 2.09 12.58
N ASP A 123 0.39 2.15 13.52
CA ASP A 123 0.43 1.38 14.76
C ASP A 123 0.52 -0.13 14.50
N GLY A 124 -0.20 -0.63 13.49
CA GLY A 124 -0.17 -2.04 13.09
C GLY A 124 1.16 -2.50 12.48
N TYR A 125 1.92 -1.61 11.83
CA TYR A 125 3.27 -1.90 11.36
C TYR A 125 4.28 -1.87 12.51
N PHE A 126 4.18 -0.91 13.44
CA PHE A 126 5.05 -0.86 14.62
C PHE A 126 4.85 -2.07 15.55
N ALA A 127 3.61 -2.53 15.75
CA ALA A 127 3.36 -3.77 16.48
C ALA A 127 4.08 -4.99 15.85
N PHE A 128 4.20 -5.01 14.52
CA PHE A 128 4.97 -6.05 13.83
C PHE A 128 6.48 -5.90 14.04
N LEU A 129 7.01 -4.68 13.97
CA LEU A 129 8.42 -4.41 14.27
C LEU A 129 8.78 -4.79 15.71
N GLU A 130 7.93 -4.41 16.67
CA GLU A 130 8.09 -4.74 18.09
C GLU A 130 8.15 -6.27 18.28
N GLN A 131 7.27 -7.01 17.61
CA GLN A 131 7.19 -8.46 17.75
C GLN A 131 8.35 -9.22 17.08
N ARG A 132 8.82 -8.77 15.91
CA ARG A 132 9.77 -9.55 15.09
C ARG A 132 11.17 -8.97 15.02
N TYR A 133 11.32 -7.65 15.13
CA TYR A 133 12.57 -6.95 14.85
C TYR A 133 13.10 -6.12 16.01
N ALA A 134 12.36 -5.94 17.12
CA ALA A 134 12.83 -5.12 18.24
C ALA A 134 14.25 -5.48 18.71
N GLY A 135 14.51 -6.78 18.89
CA GLY A 135 15.83 -7.25 19.31
C GLY A 135 16.92 -7.03 18.25
N GLU A 136 16.58 -7.14 16.97
CA GLU A 136 17.54 -6.93 15.89
C GLU A 136 17.84 -5.44 15.68
N ILE A 137 16.82 -4.59 15.65
CA ILE A 137 16.93 -3.14 15.55
C ILE A 137 17.73 -2.59 16.75
N SER A 138 17.49 -3.11 17.95
CA SER A 138 18.27 -2.73 19.14
C SER A 138 19.75 -3.12 19.02
N ARG A 139 20.06 -4.32 18.50
CA ARG A 139 21.46 -4.75 18.32
C ARG A 139 22.18 -4.02 17.20
N ARG A 140 21.51 -3.77 16.08
CA ARG A 140 22.12 -3.13 14.90
C ARG A 140 22.25 -1.62 15.07
N PHE A 141 21.20 -0.95 15.55
CA PHE A 141 21.11 0.51 15.53
C PHE A 141 21.08 1.15 16.93
N GLY A 142 21.11 0.35 18.01
CA GLY A 142 21.16 0.86 19.38
C GLY A 142 19.88 1.56 19.85
N VAL A 143 18.75 1.34 19.16
CA VAL A 143 17.47 2.00 19.41
C VAL A 143 16.38 1.00 19.79
N LEU A 144 15.46 1.44 20.65
CA LEU A 144 14.27 0.68 20.99
C LEU A 144 13.17 0.97 19.96
N VAL A 145 12.42 -0.07 19.59
CA VAL A 145 11.26 0.07 18.72
C VAL A 145 10.03 0.30 19.58
N GLU A 146 9.38 1.44 19.37
CA GLU A 146 8.09 1.77 19.97
C GLU A 146 7.22 2.47 18.92
N SER A 147 5.91 2.19 18.93
CA SER A 147 4.95 2.90 18.09
C SER A 147 4.97 4.42 18.34
N PRO A 148 5.12 5.26 17.29
CA PRO A 148 5.03 6.70 17.41
C PRO A 148 3.58 7.18 17.56
N VAL A 149 2.60 6.27 17.48
CA VAL A 149 1.19 6.57 17.77
C VAL A 149 0.97 6.41 19.27
N ASP A 150 1.08 7.51 20.00
CA ASP A 150 0.94 7.53 21.45
C ASP A 150 -0.52 7.28 21.93
N LEU A 151 -0.70 7.17 23.24
CA LEU A 151 -2.02 6.91 23.84
C LEU A 151 -3.03 8.05 23.62
N PHE A 152 -2.58 9.26 23.31
CA PHE A 152 -3.45 10.40 23.03
C PHE A 152 -3.97 10.36 21.60
N ASN A 153 -3.12 9.97 20.66
CA ASN A 153 -3.42 9.90 19.24
C ASN A 153 -3.99 8.55 18.79
N ARG A 154 -3.78 7.48 19.57
CA ARG A 154 -4.26 6.14 19.24
C ARG A 154 -5.78 6.14 19.07
N PRO A 155 -6.30 5.82 17.86
CA PRO A 155 -7.73 5.90 17.61
C PRO A 155 -8.49 4.87 18.45
N ARG A 156 -9.30 5.35 19.39
CA ARG A 156 -10.21 4.49 20.15
C ARG A 156 -11.48 4.20 19.36
N HIS A 157 -11.93 2.95 19.40
CA HIS A 157 -13.23 2.60 18.83
C HIS A 157 -14.34 3.24 19.67
N ARG A 158 -15.10 4.16 19.07
CA ARG A 158 -16.16 4.90 19.78
C ARG A 158 -17.52 4.22 19.76
N GLY A 159 -17.66 3.09 19.06
CA GLY A 159 -18.96 2.44 18.87
C GLY A 159 -19.83 3.13 17.82
N ASP A 160 -19.26 4.06 17.04
CA ASP A 160 -19.96 4.68 15.91
C ASP A 160 -20.14 3.66 14.79
N PHE A 161 -21.17 2.82 14.91
CA PHE A 161 -21.71 2.09 13.79
C PHE A 161 -22.28 3.14 12.86
N GLY A 162 -21.63 3.35 11.70
CA GLY A 162 -22.20 4.20 10.66
C GLY A 162 -23.55 3.61 10.27
N LEU A 163 -24.63 4.11 10.88
CA LEU A 163 -25.98 3.65 10.64
C LEU A 163 -26.31 4.04 9.21
N ARG A 164 -26.03 3.12 8.29
CA ARG A 164 -26.32 3.29 6.88
C ARG A 164 -27.78 2.96 6.68
N ILE A 165 -28.62 3.96 6.97
CA ILE A 165 -30.08 3.85 6.81
C ILE A 165 -30.36 3.58 5.33
N PRO A 166 -30.93 2.42 4.97
CA PRO A 166 -31.32 2.15 3.59
C PRO A 166 -32.35 3.19 3.12
N PRO A 167 -32.31 3.62 1.86
CA PRO A 167 -33.32 4.54 1.34
C PRO A 167 -34.71 3.91 1.45
N SER A 168 -35.72 4.73 1.77
CA SER A 168 -37.10 4.26 1.83
C SER A 168 -37.58 3.79 0.46
N ARG A 169 -38.60 2.93 0.43
CA ARG A 169 -39.21 2.45 -0.81
C ARG A 169 -39.70 3.60 -1.71
N ALA A 170 -40.21 4.67 -1.10
CA ALA A 170 -40.63 5.88 -1.81
C ALA A 170 -39.44 6.62 -2.44
N ALA A 171 -38.35 6.80 -1.69
CA ALA A 171 -37.12 7.42 -2.19
C ALA A 171 -36.51 6.64 -3.36
N MET A 172 -36.50 5.29 -3.27
CA MET A 172 -36.06 4.45 -4.39
C MET A 172 -36.95 4.60 -5.63
N LYS A 173 -38.28 4.59 -5.46
CA LYS A 173 -39.23 4.73 -6.58
C LYS A 173 -39.06 6.07 -7.28
N GLU A 174 -38.88 7.15 -6.52
CA GLU A 174 -38.66 8.49 -7.05
C GLU A 174 -37.31 8.61 -7.76
N PHE A 175 -36.24 8.04 -7.20
CA PHE A 175 -34.92 7.98 -7.84
C PHE A 175 -35.00 7.33 -9.23
N PHE A 176 -35.57 6.12 -9.32
CA PHE A 176 -35.67 5.42 -10.60
C PHE A 176 -36.65 6.09 -11.56
N ARG A 177 -37.68 6.78 -11.07
CA ARG A 177 -38.59 7.58 -11.92
C ARG A 177 -37.83 8.70 -12.62
N ARG A 178 -37.09 9.52 -11.86
CA ARG A 178 -36.30 10.63 -12.41
C ARG A 178 -35.19 10.13 -13.34
N TRP A 179 -34.46 9.11 -12.90
CA TRP A 179 -33.40 8.51 -13.71
C TRP A 179 -33.91 8.03 -15.08
N ARG A 180 -35.11 7.44 -15.15
CA ARG A 180 -35.71 7.05 -16.45
C ARG A 180 -36.07 8.22 -17.35
N THR A 181 -36.46 9.36 -16.78
CA THR A 181 -36.77 10.57 -17.56
C THR A 181 -35.51 11.26 -18.09
N ASP A 182 -34.38 11.09 -17.39
CA ASP A 182 -33.07 11.61 -17.80
C ASP A 182 -32.38 10.72 -18.85
N LEU A 183 -32.89 9.50 -19.10
CA LEU A 183 -32.40 8.67 -20.19
C LEU A 183 -32.88 9.24 -21.53
N PRO A 184 -32.01 9.36 -22.54
CA PRO A 184 -32.42 9.72 -23.88
C PRO A 184 -33.51 8.75 -24.36
N SER A 185 -34.68 9.26 -24.69
CA SER A 185 -35.73 8.49 -25.34
C SER A 185 -35.32 8.26 -26.80
N ASP A 186 -34.49 7.25 -27.05
CA ASP A 186 -34.18 6.83 -28.42
C ASP A 186 -35.41 6.13 -29.03
N GLY A 187 -36.26 6.97 -29.60
CA GLY A 187 -37.38 6.60 -30.46
C GLY A 187 -37.35 7.37 -31.79
N SER A 188 -36.18 7.84 -32.23
CA SER A 188 -36.01 8.33 -33.60
C SER A 188 -34.83 7.62 -34.27
N ALA A 189 -35.16 6.55 -35.01
CA ALA A 189 -34.40 6.28 -36.21
C ALA A 189 -34.56 7.49 -37.15
N ASN A 190 -33.56 8.37 -37.25
CA ASN A 190 -33.20 8.94 -38.55
C ASN A 190 -31.81 9.62 -38.57
N SER A 191 -30.99 9.13 -39.50
CA SER A 191 -29.94 9.83 -40.28
C SER A 191 -29.06 10.89 -39.59
N GLY A 192 -27.80 10.56 -39.29
CA GLY A 192 -26.75 11.57 -39.11
C GLY A 192 -25.56 11.11 -38.27
N THR A 193 -24.52 10.63 -38.95
CA THR A 193 -23.09 10.59 -38.62
C THR A 193 -22.64 10.69 -37.14
N PRO A 194 -21.88 9.72 -36.60
CA PRO A 194 -21.45 9.72 -35.20
C PRO A 194 -20.36 10.77 -34.97
N THR A 195 -20.72 11.91 -34.39
CA THR A 195 -19.73 12.86 -33.84
C THR A 195 -19.78 12.77 -32.32
N GLY A 196 -18.74 12.16 -31.74
CA GLY A 196 -18.64 11.92 -30.31
C GLY A 196 -18.70 13.20 -29.49
N ARG A 197 -19.62 13.26 -28.52
CA ARG A 197 -19.53 14.15 -27.36
C ARG A 197 -20.06 13.41 -26.13
N GLY A 198 -19.20 13.34 -25.13
CA GLY A 198 -19.29 12.42 -24.00
C GLY A 198 -20.30 12.77 -22.92
N TRP A 199 -20.58 11.75 -22.12
CA TRP A 199 -21.40 11.78 -20.93
C TRP A 199 -20.76 12.70 -19.87
N ARG A 200 -21.29 13.93 -19.72
CA ARG A 200 -21.00 14.79 -18.57
C ARG A 200 -22.12 14.62 -17.55
N ILE A 201 -21.92 13.74 -16.56
CA ILE A 201 -22.78 13.66 -15.39
C ILE A 201 -22.48 14.88 -14.51
N SER A 202 -23.42 15.84 -14.47
CA SER A 202 -23.37 17.00 -13.58
C SER A 202 -23.78 16.58 -12.16
N TRP A 203 -22.80 16.42 -11.27
CA TRP A 203 -23.04 16.23 -9.84
C TRP A 203 -23.36 17.58 -9.17
N GLY A 204 -24.62 17.99 -9.28
CA GLY A 204 -25.15 19.17 -8.58
C GLY A 204 -25.53 18.86 -7.13
N ARG A 205 -24.71 19.36 -6.20
CA ARG A 205 -25.04 19.87 -4.84
C ARG A 205 -26.12 19.12 -4.04
N TRP A 206 -25.69 18.16 -3.22
CA TRP A 206 -26.45 17.70 -2.05
C TRP A 206 -25.67 18.02 -0.78
N ALA A 207 -26.09 19.08 -0.09
CA ALA A 207 -25.71 19.37 1.28
C ALA A 207 -26.55 18.45 2.18
N TRP A 208 -25.88 17.61 2.98
CA TRP A 208 -26.51 16.89 4.08
C TRP A 208 -26.46 17.77 5.31
N ARG A 209 -27.63 18.03 5.89
CA ARG A 209 -27.82 18.73 7.17
C ARG A 209 -27.86 17.71 8.30
#